data_AF-A0A2D7UTZ6-F1
#
_entry.id   AF-A0A2D7UTZ6-F1
#
_cell.length_a   1.000
_cell.length_b   1.000
_cell.length_c   1.000
_cell.angle_alpha   90.00
_cell.angle_beta   90.00
_cell.angle_gamma   90.00
#
_symmetry.space_group_name_H-M   'P 1'
#
loop_
_entity.id
_entity.type
_entity.pdbx_description
1 polymer ?
#
loop_
_entity_poly.entity_id
_entity_poly.type
_entity_poly.pdbx_seq_one_letter_code
_entity_poly.pdbx_strand_id
1 'polypeptide(L)'
;PELIEAFTVDGKSPKTVVEVKVERVYFQCSKALVRSGIWDSHIAQSFGDVPSAGEMLAATSTDSFDAREYDRMLEKRYTDELW
;
A
#
# COMPACT_ATOMS: atom_id res chain seq x y z
N PRO A 1 5.76 -22.57 -3.35
CA PRO A 1 7.00 -23.25 -2.90
C PRO A 1 8.20 -22.93 -3.79
N GLU A 2 8.10 -23.18 -5.10
CA GLU A 2 9.20 -22.94 -6.07
C GLU A 2 9.72 -21.50 -6.08
N LEU A 3 8.83 -20.49 -6.03
CA LEU A 3 9.26 -19.09 -6.01
C LEU A 3 10.12 -18.77 -4.77
N ILE A 4 9.80 -19.33 -3.60
CA ILE A 4 10.59 -19.12 -2.38
C ILE A 4 11.97 -19.77 -2.50
N GLU A 5 12.06 -20.97 -3.07
CA GLU A 5 13.32 -21.69 -3.28
C GLU A 5 14.24 -20.98 -4.27
N ALA A 6 13.69 -20.30 -5.28
CA ALA A 6 14.48 -19.51 -6.23
C ALA A 6 15.24 -18.33 -5.59
N PHE A 7 14.82 -17.88 -4.39
CA PHE A 7 15.47 -16.79 -3.63
C PHE A 7 16.25 -17.29 -2.41
N THR A 8 16.60 -18.57 -2.35
CA THR A 8 17.47 -19.12 -1.30
C THR A 8 18.88 -18.54 -1.41
N VAL A 9 19.40 -18.00 -0.30
CA VAL A 9 20.79 -17.53 -0.19
C VAL A 9 21.49 -18.33 0.91
N ASP A 10 22.67 -18.89 0.61
CA ASP A 10 23.46 -19.72 1.52
C ASP A 10 22.65 -20.85 2.18
N GLY A 11 21.77 -21.49 1.41
CA GLY A 11 20.92 -22.59 1.88
C GLY A 11 19.78 -22.17 2.81
N LYS A 12 19.52 -20.86 2.98
CA LYS A 12 18.41 -20.33 3.78
C LYS A 12 17.34 -19.73 2.88
N SER A 13 16.17 -20.35 2.85
CA SER A 13 15.02 -19.84 2.11
C SER A 13 14.32 -18.73 2.88
N PRO A 14 13.87 -17.65 2.21
CA PRO A 14 13.09 -16.60 2.85
C PRO A 14 11.71 -17.12 3.30
N LYS A 15 11.14 -16.50 4.34
CA LYS A 15 9.78 -16.85 4.83
C LYS A 15 8.67 -16.41 3.86
N THR A 16 8.92 -15.33 3.13
CA THR A 16 7.96 -14.71 2.23
C THR A 16 8.72 -14.10 1.05
N VAL A 17 8.12 -14.18 -0.13
CA VAL A 17 8.56 -13.45 -1.33
C VAL A 17 7.41 -12.54 -1.76
N VAL A 18 7.73 -11.30 -2.09
CA VAL A 18 6.78 -10.33 -2.63
C VAL A 18 7.22 -9.99 -4.05
N GLU A 19 6.39 -10.31 -5.03
CA GLU A 19 6.59 -9.91 -6.42
C GLU A 19 6.01 -8.50 -6.62
N VAL A 20 6.84 -7.56 -7.08
CA VAL A 20 6.41 -6.17 -7.34
C VAL A 20 6.46 -5.90 -8.83
N LYS A 21 5.30 -5.79 -9.46
CA LYS A 21 5.17 -5.37 -10.86
C LYS A 21 5.07 -3.85 -10.95
N VAL A 22 6.06 -3.22 -11.56
CA VAL A 22 6.08 -1.77 -11.76
C VAL A 22 5.47 -1.43 -13.12
N GLU A 23 4.31 -0.76 -13.13
CA GLU A 23 3.66 -0.35 -14.39
C GLU A 23 4.22 0.96 -14.96
N ARG A 24 4.62 1.88 -14.09
CA ARG A 24 5.10 3.22 -14.47
C ARG A 24 6.19 3.67 -13.52
N VAL A 25 7.22 4.30 -14.08
CA VAL A 25 8.32 4.92 -13.33
C VAL A 25 8.40 6.39 -13.72
N TYR A 26 8.40 7.27 -12.72
CA TYR A 26 8.53 8.71 -12.92
C TYR A 26 9.84 9.19 -12.34
N PHE A 27 10.53 10.05 -13.07
CA PHE A 27 11.74 10.71 -12.56
C PHE A 27 11.32 11.86 -11.64
N GLN A 28 11.52 11.67 -10.34
CA GLN A 28 11.31 12.71 -9.34
C GLN A 28 12.65 13.37 -8.99
N CYS A 29 12.62 14.67 -8.73
CA CYS A 29 13.80 15.36 -8.20
C CYS A 29 14.15 14.75 -6.84
N SER A 30 15.35 14.19 -6.69
CA SER A 30 15.78 13.55 -5.44
C SER A 30 15.66 14.48 -4.23
N LYS A 31 15.86 15.79 -4.42
CA LYS A 31 15.65 16.80 -3.37
C LYS A 31 14.21 16.88 -2.90
N ALA A 32 13.22 16.64 -3.76
CA ALA A 32 11.81 16.65 -3.38
C ALA A 32 11.48 15.48 -2.45
N LEU A 33 12.03 14.29 -2.72
CA LEU A 33 11.85 13.11 -1.86
C LEU A 33 12.50 13.30 -0.48
N VAL A 34 13.70 13.88 -0.42
CA VAL A 34 14.38 14.17 0.85
C VAL A 34 13.60 15.22 1.65
N ARG A 35 13.11 16.28 0.98
CA ARG A 35 12.38 17.38 1.62
C ARG A 35 10.95 17.01 2.03
N SER A 36 10.34 16.01 1.40
CA SER A 36 8.98 15.59 1.76
C SER A 36 8.91 14.89 3.11
N GLY A 37 10.05 14.40 3.63
CA GLY A 37 10.08 13.69 4.91
C GLY A 37 9.33 12.36 4.87
N ILE A 38 9.00 11.84 3.68
CA ILE A 38 8.13 10.66 3.53
C ILE A 38 8.72 9.38 4.17
N TRP A 39 10.03 9.37 4.41
CA TRP A 39 10.74 8.28 5.07
C TRP A 39 11.15 8.59 6.52
N ASP A 40 10.81 9.77 7.04
CA ASP A 40 11.09 10.13 8.42
C ASP A 40 10.00 9.53 9.33
N SER A 41 10.40 8.59 10.18
CA SER A 41 9.50 7.92 11.12
C SER A 41 8.87 8.87 12.16
N HIS A 42 9.42 10.07 12.34
CA HIS A 42 8.83 11.12 13.18
C HIS A 42 7.81 11.99 12.43
N ILE A 43 7.87 12.00 11.09
CA ILE A 43 6.90 12.69 10.22
C ILE A 43 5.81 11.72 9.74
N ALA A 44 6.08 10.40 9.81
CA ALA A 44 5.08 9.36 9.58
C ALA A 44 3.85 9.68 10.43
N GLN A 45 2.80 10.12 9.74
CA GLN A 45 1.53 10.47 10.33
C GLN A 45 0.96 9.27 11.06
N SER A 46 0.25 9.50 12.18
CA SER A 46 -0.44 8.40 12.83
C SER A 46 -1.45 7.82 11.85
N PHE A 47 -1.75 6.52 11.95
CA PHE A 47 -2.72 5.87 11.07
C PHE A 47 -4.10 6.56 11.04
N GLY A 48 -4.42 7.40 12.04
CA GLY A 48 -5.66 8.18 12.10
C GLY A 48 -5.61 9.54 11.41
N ASP A 49 -4.43 10.03 11.00
CA ASP A 49 -4.28 11.33 10.34
C ASP A 49 -4.28 11.22 8.80
N VAL A 50 -4.27 9.99 8.26
CA VAL A 50 -4.37 9.72 6.82
C VAL A 50 -5.83 9.43 6.43
N PRO A 51 -6.26 9.82 5.22
CA PRO A 51 -7.61 9.54 4.77
C PRO A 51 -7.87 8.04 4.66
N SER A 52 -9.09 7.62 4.94
CA SER A 52 -9.53 6.23 4.74
C SER A 52 -9.50 5.85 3.24
N ALA A 53 -9.58 4.55 2.96
CA ALA A 53 -9.69 4.08 1.58
C ALA A 53 -10.94 4.64 0.89
N GLY A 54 -12.06 4.72 1.60
CA GLY A 54 -13.27 5.37 1.13
C GLY A 54 -13.07 6.86 0.84
N GLU A 55 -12.40 7.60 1.71
CA GLU A 55 -12.11 9.03 1.53
C GLU A 55 -11.19 9.30 0.34
N MET A 56 -10.16 8.46 0.14
CA MET A 56 -9.29 8.53 -1.03
C MET A 56 -10.06 8.27 -2.32
N LEU A 57 -10.92 7.24 -2.34
CA LEU A 57 -11.75 6.92 -3.51
C LEU A 57 -12.75 8.05 -3.81
N ALA A 58 -13.41 8.60 -2.79
CA ALA A 58 -14.30 9.75 -2.96
C ALA A 58 -13.59 10.97 -3.56
N ALA A 59 -12.37 11.27 -3.09
CA ALA A 59 -11.60 12.40 -3.59
C ALA A 59 -11.18 12.25 -5.07
N THR A 60 -11.09 11.02 -5.57
CA THR A 60 -10.71 10.72 -6.96
C THR A 60 -11.89 10.40 -7.88
N SER A 61 -13.10 10.25 -7.34
CA SER A 61 -14.29 9.86 -8.10
C SER A 61 -14.93 11.06 -8.79
N THR A 62 -15.27 10.91 -10.08
CA THR A 62 -16.07 11.89 -10.83
C THR A 62 -17.56 11.80 -10.53
N ASP A 63 -18.03 10.66 -10.02
CA ASP A 63 -19.44 10.40 -9.67
C ASP A 63 -19.62 10.29 -8.15
N SER A 64 -20.88 10.33 -7.68
CA SER A 64 -21.21 10.21 -6.25
C SER A 64 -20.74 8.86 -5.69
N PHE A 65 -19.80 8.90 -4.76
CA PHE A 65 -19.23 7.73 -4.10
C PHE A 65 -19.46 7.82 -2.58
N ASP A 66 -20.05 6.78 -1.99
CA ASP A 66 -20.27 6.71 -0.55
C ASP A 66 -19.05 6.11 0.15
N ALA A 67 -18.14 7.00 0.56
CA ALA A 67 -16.95 6.63 1.32
C ALA A 67 -17.27 5.87 2.61
N ARG A 68 -18.35 6.25 3.32
CA ARG A 68 -18.67 5.68 4.63
C ARG A 68 -19.21 4.27 4.51
N GLU A 69 -20.04 4.02 3.52
CA GLU A 69 -20.50 2.66 3.23
C GLU A 69 -19.36 1.76 2.76
N TYR A 70 -18.47 2.30 1.92
CA TYR A 70 -17.28 1.58 1.48
C TYR A 70 -16.40 1.14 2.67
N ASP A 71 -16.04 2.06 3.55
CA ASP A 71 -15.18 1.75 4.71
C ASP A 71 -15.83 0.77 5.68
N ARG A 72 -17.15 0.86 5.91
CA ARG A 72 -17.88 -0.10 6.75
C ARG A 72 -17.88 -1.51 6.19
N MET A 73 -17.96 -1.64 4.86
CA MET A 73 -17.95 -2.94 4.20
C MET A 73 -16.53 -3.51 4.04
N LEU A 74 -15.48 -2.69 4.18
CA LEU A 74 -14.11 -3.08 3.89
C LEU A 74 -13.61 -4.22 4.79
N GLU A 75 -13.84 -4.12 6.11
CA GLU A 75 -13.45 -5.17 7.07
C GLU A 75 -14.15 -6.51 6.77
N LYS A 76 -15.43 -6.45 6.43
CA LYS A 76 -16.21 -7.62 6.06
C LYS A 76 -15.68 -8.26 4.76
N ARG A 77 -15.41 -7.46 3.73
CA ARG A 77 -14.82 -7.96 2.47
C ARG A 77 -13.45 -8.58 2.70
N TYR A 78 -12.61 -8.00 3.55
CA TYR A 78 -11.32 -8.59 3.89
C TYR A 78 -11.45 -9.92 4.61
N THR A 79 -12.51 -10.12 5.38
CA THR A 79 -12.73 -11.41 6.05
C THR A 79 -13.30 -12.45 5.09
N ASP A 80 -14.21 -12.04 4.21
CA ASP A 80 -14.98 -12.95 3.35
C ASP A 80 -14.27 -13.28 2.02
N GLU A 81 -13.37 -12.42 1.52
CA GLU A 81 -12.82 -12.50 0.15
C GLU A 81 -11.30 -12.68 0.07
N LEU A 82 -10.54 -12.45 1.15
CA LEU A 82 -9.08 -12.63 1.14
C LEU A 82 -8.61 -14.07 1.43
N TRP A 83 -9.52 -14.99 1.76
CA TRP A 83 -9.22 -16.39 2.06
C TRP A 83 -10.10 -17.36 1.26
#